data_AF-A0A0B8QMR9-F1
#
_entry.id   AF-A0A0B8QMR9-F1
#
_cell.length_a   1.000
_cell.length_b   1.000
_cell.length_c   1.000
_cell.angle_alpha   90.00
_cell.angle_beta   90.00
_cell.angle_gamma   90.00
#
_symmetry.space_group_name_H-M   'P 1'
#
loop_
_entity.id
_entity.type
_entity.pdbx_description
1 polymer ?
#
loop_
_entity_poly.entity_id
_entity_poly.type
_entity_poly.pdbx_seq_one_letter_code
_entity_poly.pdbx_strand_id
1 'polypeptide(L)'
;MQSGQFEIRIGASCQDIRLTDTLTVRSTQKLTFKVHTNSTFGELRGHPATKPYADELIEYFIEHSGIDFNLGDNDENFAETVISFFPIKNMVLFCKEKFTEPELELALSKLTEQVRIYEERV
;
A
#
# COMPACT_ATOMS: atom_id res chain seq x y z
N MET A 1 -6.61 -16.04 -1.52
CA MET A 1 -6.11 -16.33 -2.89
C MET A 1 -6.39 -15.10 -3.74
N GLN A 2 -5.40 -14.57 -4.46
CA GLN A 2 -5.62 -13.44 -5.36
C GLN A 2 -6.22 -13.93 -6.68
N SER A 3 -7.21 -13.21 -7.22
CA SER A 3 -7.72 -13.47 -8.57
C SER A 3 -6.67 -13.05 -9.60
N GLY A 4 -6.45 -13.85 -10.64
CA GLY A 4 -5.41 -13.54 -11.63
C GLY A 4 -5.21 -14.66 -12.63
N GLN A 5 -4.30 -14.41 -13.58
CA GLN A 5 -3.80 -15.45 -14.47
C GLN A 5 -2.57 -16.10 -13.84
N PHE A 6 -2.57 -17.42 -13.82
CA PHE A 6 -1.49 -18.22 -13.28
C PHE A 6 -1.06 -19.23 -14.31
N GLU A 7 0.25 -19.36 -14.48
CA GLU A 7 0.86 -20.36 -15.35
C GLU A 7 1.17 -21.62 -14.54
N ILE A 8 0.59 -22.75 -14.94
CA ILE A 8 1.00 -24.06 -14.46
C ILE A 8 2.09 -24.58 -15.37
N ARG A 9 3.22 -24.93 -14.77
CA ARG A 9 4.37 -25.54 -15.46
C ARG A 9 4.58 -26.94 -14.90
N ILE A 10 4.54 -27.96 -15.75
CA ILE A 10 4.78 -29.36 -15.37
C ILE A 10 6.06 -29.83 -16.04
N GLY A 11 6.97 -30.37 -15.25
CA GLY A 11 8.30 -30.76 -15.69
C GLY A 11 8.91 -31.83 -14.81
N ALA A 12 9.99 -32.46 -15.29
CA ALA A 12 10.79 -33.38 -14.46
C ALA A 12 11.72 -32.60 -13.51
N SER A 13 12.03 -31.35 -13.84
CA SER A 13 12.72 -30.39 -12.97
C SER A 13 12.26 -28.96 -13.29
N CYS A 14 12.61 -27.99 -12.46
CA CYS A 14 12.37 -26.57 -12.73
C CYS A 14 13.07 -26.03 -14.00
N GLN A 15 14.06 -26.77 -14.53
CA GLN A 15 14.75 -26.45 -15.78
C GLN A 15 14.20 -27.25 -16.98
N ASP A 16 13.52 -28.39 -16.74
CA ASP A 16 12.91 -29.25 -17.77
C ASP A 16 11.38 -29.22 -17.64
N ILE A 17 10.78 -28.13 -18.13
CA ILE A 17 9.33 -27.94 -18.21
C ILE A 17 8.82 -28.51 -19.53
N ARG A 18 7.91 -29.49 -19.46
CA ARG A 18 7.38 -30.25 -20.60
C ARG A 18 5.96 -29.87 -20.99
N LEU A 19 5.20 -29.31 -20.06
CA LEU A 19 3.87 -28.77 -20.29
C LEU A 19 3.75 -27.42 -19.61
N THR A 20 3.11 -26.48 -20.28
CA THR A 20 2.77 -25.17 -19.73
C THR A 20 1.33 -24.87 -20.11
N ASP A 21 0.52 -24.47 -19.14
CA ASP A 21 -0.87 -24.08 -19.35
C ASP A 21 -1.21 -22.86 -18.48
N THR A 22 -2.15 -22.03 -18.92
CA THR A 22 -2.56 -20.83 -18.19
C THR A 22 -3.99 -20.99 -17.72
N LEU A 23 -4.21 -20.87 -16.41
CA LEU A 23 -5.55 -20.79 -15.85
C LEU A 23 -5.85 -19.41 -15.29
N THR A 24 -7.11 -19.01 -15.45
CA THR A 24 -7.65 -17.82 -14.79
C THR A 24 -8.31 -18.25 -13.50
N VAL A 25 -7.71 -17.90 -12.36
CA VAL A 25 -8.30 -18.11 -11.04
C VAL A 25 -9.23 -16.96 -10.74
N ARG A 26 -10.51 -17.25 -10.50
CA ARG A 26 -11.45 -16.32 -9.85
C ARG A 26 -11.56 -16.71 -8.38
N SER A 27 -10.98 -15.90 -7.50
CA SER A 27 -11.17 -16.07 -6.05
C SER A 27 -12.62 -15.74 -5.68
N THR A 28 -13.27 -16.61 -4.91
CA THR A 28 -14.59 -16.36 -4.31
C THR A 28 -14.51 -15.63 -2.97
N GLN A 29 -13.29 -15.45 -2.42
CA GLN A 29 -13.06 -14.65 -1.22
C GLN A 29 -12.63 -13.23 -1.61
N LYS A 30 -13.42 -12.24 -1.19
CA LYS A 30 -12.97 -10.84 -1.13
C LYS A 30 -11.83 -10.78 -0.09
N LEU A 31 -10.61 -10.50 -0.56
CA LEU A 31 -9.49 -10.18 0.33
C LEU A 31 -9.80 -8.83 0.97
N THR A 32 -10.26 -8.84 2.21
CA THR A 32 -10.57 -7.62 2.96
C THR A 32 -9.30 -6.80 3.12
N PHE A 33 -9.30 -5.59 2.59
CA PHE A 33 -8.20 -4.66 2.81
C PHE A 33 -8.32 -4.10 4.23
N LYS A 34 -7.44 -4.51 5.13
CA LYS A 34 -7.47 -4.07 6.54
C LYS A 34 -6.40 -3.02 6.78
N VAL A 35 -6.84 -1.85 7.19
CA VAL A 35 -5.95 -0.75 7.58
C VAL A 35 -5.54 -0.93 9.04
N HIS A 36 -4.24 -0.79 9.32
CA HIS A 36 -3.68 -0.82 10.66
C HIS A 36 -2.46 0.11 10.78
N THR A 37 -1.94 0.31 11.98
CA THR A 37 -0.79 1.20 12.26
C THR A 37 0.47 0.87 11.45
N ASN A 38 0.65 -0.40 11.06
CA ASN A 38 1.78 -0.84 10.22
C ASN A 38 1.51 -0.78 8.71
N SER A 39 0.33 -0.32 8.27
CA SER A 39 0.00 -0.27 6.85
C SER A 39 0.88 0.78 6.18
N THR A 40 1.48 0.41 5.06
CA THR A 40 2.42 1.27 4.36
C THR A 40 1.70 2.32 3.51
N PHE A 41 2.34 3.47 3.28
CA PHE A 41 1.80 4.46 2.35
C PHE A 41 1.57 3.89 0.94
N GLY A 42 2.42 2.95 0.49
CA GLY A 42 2.25 2.27 -0.79
C GLY A 42 0.99 1.40 -0.85
N GLU A 43 0.70 0.63 0.21
CA GLU A 43 -0.53 -0.16 0.31
C GLU A 43 -1.77 0.75 0.31
N LEU A 44 -1.73 1.83 1.09
CA LEU A 44 -2.84 2.78 1.20
C LEU A 44 -3.08 3.55 -0.11
N ARG A 45 -2.03 3.96 -0.82
CA ARG A 45 -2.11 4.63 -2.12
C ARG A 45 -2.55 3.68 -3.24
N GLY A 46 -2.21 2.39 -3.13
CA GLY A 46 -2.57 1.35 -4.09
C GLY A 46 -4.05 0.97 -4.11
N HIS A 47 -4.79 1.25 -3.03
CA HIS A 47 -6.22 0.93 -2.94
C HIS A 47 -7.09 2.12 -3.39
N PRO A 48 -8.03 1.95 -4.35
CA PRO A 48 -8.79 3.06 -4.94
C PRO A 48 -9.55 3.95 -3.95
N ALA A 49 -10.06 3.35 -2.87
CA ALA A 49 -10.85 4.07 -1.86
C ALA A 49 -10.01 4.99 -0.97
N THR A 50 -8.78 4.57 -0.66
CA THR A 50 -7.89 5.25 0.29
C THR A 50 -6.89 6.14 -0.42
N LYS A 51 -6.65 5.92 -1.72
CA LYS A 51 -5.70 6.68 -2.53
C LYS A 51 -5.76 8.20 -2.32
N PRO A 52 -6.92 8.88 -2.39
CA PRO A 52 -6.94 10.34 -2.25
C PRO A 52 -6.42 10.82 -0.89
N TYR A 53 -6.82 10.13 0.18
CA TYR A 53 -6.38 10.49 1.53
C TYR A 53 -4.95 10.02 1.81
N ALA A 54 -4.51 8.92 1.20
CA ALA A 54 -3.11 8.48 1.28
C ALA A 54 -2.17 9.50 0.60
N ASP A 55 -2.55 10.05 -0.56
CA ASP A 55 -1.79 11.10 -1.24
C ASP A 55 -1.67 12.36 -0.34
N GLU A 56 -2.77 12.80 0.31
CA GLU A 56 -2.73 13.90 1.29
C GLU A 56 -1.77 13.62 2.48
N LEU A 57 -1.80 12.40 3.03
CA LEU A 57 -0.93 12.02 4.15
C LEU A 57 0.55 11.94 3.74
N ILE A 58 0.82 11.51 2.50
CA ILE A 58 2.18 11.48 1.93
C ILE A 58 2.73 12.89 1.79
N GLU A 59 1.94 13.82 1.21
CA GLU A 59 2.33 15.22 1.07
C GLU A 59 2.64 15.85 2.43
N TYR A 60 1.75 15.65 3.41
CA TYR A 60 1.95 16.11 4.79
C TYR A 60 3.24 15.54 5.40
N PHE A 61 3.50 14.25 5.17
CA PHE A 61 4.69 13.58 5.70
C PHE A 61 5.98 14.13 5.08
N ILE A 62 6.00 14.40 3.77
CA ILE A 62 7.14 15.04 3.09
C ILE A 62 7.42 16.42 3.69
N GLU A 63 6.37 17.22 3.92
CA GLU A 63 6.52 18.59 4.42
C GLU A 63 6.96 18.67 5.89
N HIS A 64 6.55 17.69 6.72
CA HIS A 64 6.68 17.81 8.18
C HIS A 64 7.59 16.78 8.84
N SER A 65 8.01 15.72 8.15
CA SER A 65 8.91 14.70 8.72
C SER A 65 10.31 15.21 9.04
N GLY A 66 10.73 16.31 8.40
CA GLY A 66 12.10 16.82 8.48
C GLY A 66 13.14 15.87 7.87
N ILE A 67 12.71 14.86 7.11
CA ILE A 67 13.56 13.96 6.34
C ILE A 67 13.83 14.63 4.99
N ASP A 68 15.11 14.73 4.62
CA ASP A 68 15.46 15.19 3.29
C ASP A 68 15.31 14.04 2.28
N PHE A 69 14.22 14.09 1.50
CA PHE A 69 13.97 13.13 0.42
C PHE A 69 14.67 13.52 -0.89
N ASN A 70 15.33 14.67 -0.95
CA ASN A 70 16.10 15.09 -2.12
C ASN A 70 17.51 14.49 -2.07
N LEU A 71 17.64 13.18 -2.32
CA LEU A 71 18.93 12.61 -2.68
C LEU A 71 19.26 13.03 -4.12
N GLY A 72 20.07 14.09 -4.26
CA GLY A 72 20.36 14.78 -5.53
C GLY A 72 20.62 13.89 -6.77
N ASP A 73 20.37 14.47 -7.94
CA ASP A 73 20.45 13.93 -9.32
C ASP A 73 19.88 12.52 -9.58
N ASN A 74 19.33 11.84 -8.58
CA ASN A 74 18.62 10.58 -8.74
C ASN A 74 17.11 10.83 -8.87
N ASP A 75 16.53 10.07 -9.79
CA ASP A 75 15.16 10.12 -10.30
C ASP A 75 14.10 10.64 -9.31
N GLU A 76 13.19 11.49 -9.80
CA GLU A 76 11.95 11.96 -9.12
C GLU A 76 11.17 10.84 -8.41
N ASN A 77 11.37 9.59 -8.82
CA ASN A 77 10.68 8.41 -8.33
C ASN A 77 11.31 7.80 -7.05
N PHE A 78 12.53 8.17 -6.67
CA PHE A 78 13.20 7.59 -5.50
C PHE A 78 12.47 7.95 -4.20
N ALA A 79 12.14 9.24 -4.01
CA ALA A 79 11.42 9.72 -2.85
C ALA A 79 10.07 9.00 -2.69
N GLU A 80 9.27 8.95 -3.77
CA GLU A 80 7.98 8.24 -3.76
C GLU A 80 8.14 6.74 -3.44
N THR A 81 9.17 6.10 -4.00
CA THR A 81 9.44 4.68 -3.76
C THR A 81 9.79 4.42 -2.30
N VAL A 82 10.67 5.25 -1.71
CA VAL A 82 11.07 5.12 -0.31
C VAL A 82 9.89 5.35 0.63
N ILE A 83 9.13 6.42 0.40
CA ILE A 83 7.96 6.75 1.23
C ILE A 83 6.91 5.65 1.17
N SER A 84 6.73 5.01 0.01
CA SER A 84 5.78 3.91 -0.16
C SER A 84 6.05 2.73 0.79
N PHE A 85 7.28 2.56 1.29
CA PHE A 85 7.63 1.51 2.25
C PHE A 85 7.44 1.93 3.72
N PHE A 86 7.17 3.20 4.01
CA PHE A 86 6.99 3.65 5.38
C PHE A 86 5.60 3.29 5.91
N PRO A 87 5.51 2.66 7.09
CA PRO A 87 4.27 2.50 7.82
C PRO A 87 3.64 3.84 8.20
N ILE A 88 2.32 3.95 8.17
CA ILE A 88 1.58 5.17 8.53
C ILE A 88 1.89 5.66 9.95
N LYS A 89 2.19 4.77 10.91
CA LYS A 89 2.62 5.17 12.27
C LYS A 89 3.90 6.02 12.30
N ASN A 90 4.71 5.99 11.23
CA ASN A 90 5.91 6.81 11.14
C ASN A 90 5.58 8.31 11.11
N MET A 91 4.35 8.70 10.78
CA MET A 91 3.91 10.09 10.91
C MET A 91 4.08 10.62 12.33
N VAL A 92 3.71 9.82 13.34
CA VAL A 92 3.88 10.18 14.76
C VAL A 92 5.36 10.34 15.12
N LEU A 93 6.22 9.48 14.55
CA LEU A 93 7.65 9.48 14.84
C LEU A 93 8.39 10.68 14.23
N PHE A 94 8.04 11.05 12.99
CA PHE A 94 8.83 12.04 12.24
C PHE A 94 8.19 13.43 12.19
N CYS A 95 6.86 13.57 12.27
CA CYS A 95 6.19 14.87 12.15
C CYS A 95 6.16 15.70 13.45
N LYS A 96 7.03 15.38 14.43
CA LYS A 96 7.35 16.12 15.67
C LYS A 96 6.28 17.11 16.14
N GLU A 97 5.41 16.66 17.05
CA GLU A 97 4.32 17.40 17.71
C GLU A 97 3.16 17.85 16.80
N LYS A 98 3.30 17.84 15.47
CA LYS A 98 2.22 18.21 14.55
C LYS A 98 1.30 17.05 14.18
N PHE A 99 1.77 15.81 14.35
CA PHE A 99 1.00 14.58 14.15
C PHE A 99 1.17 13.66 15.35
N THR A 100 0.07 13.36 16.03
CA THR A 100 0.00 12.69 17.34
C THR A 100 -0.74 11.35 17.25
N GLU A 101 -0.66 10.51 18.28
CA GLU A 101 -1.41 9.25 18.35
C GLU A 101 -2.92 9.40 18.13
N PRO A 102 -3.62 10.39 18.73
CA PRO A 102 -5.03 10.63 18.43
C PRO A 102 -5.31 10.95 16.95
N GLU A 103 -4.41 11.67 16.28
CA GLU A 103 -4.53 11.98 14.84
C GLU A 103 -4.26 10.74 13.98
N LEU A 104 -3.34 9.87 14.41
CA LEU A 104 -3.14 8.56 13.79
C LEU A 104 -4.41 7.71 13.86
N GLU A 105 -5.04 7.62 15.04
CA GLU A 105 -6.27 6.85 15.22
C GLU A 105 -7.41 7.40 14.36
N LEU A 106 -7.53 8.73 14.26
CA LEU A 106 -8.50 9.37 13.38
C LEU A 106 -8.24 9.04 11.90
N ALA A 107 -6.97 9.10 11.48
CA ALA A 107 -6.58 8.75 10.11
C ALA A 107 -6.87 7.29 9.79
N LEU A 108 -6.53 6.36 10.70
CA LEU A 108 -6.83 4.93 10.57
C LEU A 108 -8.34 4.66 10.50
N SER A 109 -9.14 5.34 11.33
CA SER A 109 -10.60 5.24 11.32
C SER A 109 -11.17 5.72 9.98
N LYS A 110 -10.72 6.88 9.49
CA LYS A 110 -11.15 7.43 8.20
C LYS A 110 -10.79 6.50 7.03
N LEU A 111 -9.56 5.99 6.99
CA LEU A 111 -9.11 5.04 5.97
C LEU A 111 -9.93 3.74 6.01
N THR A 112 -10.17 3.20 7.21
CA THR A 112 -10.98 1.99 7.39
C THR A 112 -12.41 2.20 6.90
N GLU A 113 -13.01 3.35 7.20
CA GLU A 113 -14.36 3.68 6.77
C GLU A 113 -14.45 3.86 5.25
N GLN A 114 -13.45 4.49 4.61
CA GLN A 114 -13.37 4.61 3.16
C GLN A 114 -13.35 3.24 2.47
N VAL A 115 -12.55 2.31 3.01
CA VAL A 115 -12.50 0.92 2.50
C VAL A 115 -13.85 0.24 2.66
N ARG A 116 -14.46 0.35 3.84
CA ARG A 116 -15.79 -0.24 4.10
C ARG A 116 -16.85 0.25 3.11
N ILE A 117 -16.95 1.57 2.93
CA ILE A 117 -17.90 2.19 2.00
C ILE A 117 -17.64 1.74 0.57
N TYR A 118 -16.37 1.60 0.17
CA TYR A 118 -16.02 1.13 -1.16
C TYR A 118 -16.40 -0.35 -1.36
N GLU A 119 -16.08 -1.22 -0.41
CA GLU A 119 -16.41 -2.65 -0.47
C GLU A 119 -17.93 -2.92 -0.45
N GLU A 120 -18.73 -2.04 0.17
CA GLU A 120 -20.21 -2.09 0.13
C GLU A 120 -20.78 -1.69 -1.24
N ARG A 121 -20.02 -0.95 -2.06
CA ARG A 121 -20.46 -0.43 -3.37
C ARG A 121 -19.99 -1.26 -4.57
N VAL A 122 -19.07 -2.23 -4.37
CA VAL A 122 -18.44 -3.07 -5.40
C VAL A 122 -18.76 -4.54 -5.18
#